data_AF-A0A4C1TEG9-F1
#
_entry.id   AF-A0A4C1TEG9-F1
#
_cell.length_a   1.000
_cell.length_b   1.000
_cell.length_c   1.000
_cell.angle_alpha   90.00
_cell.angle_beta   90.00
_cell.angle_gamma   90.00
#
_symmetry.space_group_name_H-M   'P 1'
#
loop_
_entity.id
_entity.type
_entity.pdbx_description
1 polymer ?
#
loop_
_entity_poly.entity_id
_entity_poly.type
_entity_poly.pdbx_seq_one_letter_code
_entity_poly.pdbx_strand_id
1 'polypeptide(L)'
;MDAFSRISDTLEFDVIAPLNPTHFPDKDGDRPDILDIALMKNVNLKLGCIDSLQRLSSDHRPVLMRLGPTSDDRPGTKNHHQLEKVSIALENRHPALNKIPNDIESTNDIDNAIGTLTSHITKVVKKCSRKVPVNSDHPKLPASVQLMRAKNAALRRASDFPPANRSPRASNVK
;
A
#
# COMPACT_ATOMS: atom_id res chain seq x y z
N MET A 1 21.55 -13.97 -3.82
CA MET A 1 21.84 -12.53 -3.63
C MET A 1 22.26 -11.87 -4.95
N ASP A 2 23.25 -12.39 -5.70
CA ASP A 2 23.76 -11.77 -6.95
C ASP A 2 22.74 -11.51 -8.06
N ALA A 3 21.77 -12.40 -8.30
CA ALA A 3 20.78 -12.17 -9.35
C ALA A 3 19.82 -11.00 -9.02
N PHE A 4 19.52 -10.83 -7.73
CA PHE A 4 18.58 -9.81 -7.26
C PHE A 4 19.22 -8.42 -7.23
N SER A 5 20.50 -8.31 -6.84
CA SER A 5 21.22 -7.02 -6.90
C SER A 5 21.36 -6.55 -8.35
N ARG A 6 21.70 -7.45 -9.27
CA ARG A 6 21.81 -7.13 -10.70
C ARG A 6 20.52 -6.58 -11.29
N ILE A 7 19.37 -7.14 -10.91
CA ILE A 7 18.06 -6.67 -11.38
C ILE A 7 17.70 -5.31 -10.77
N SER A 8 17.98 -5.10 -9.48
CA SER A 8 17.78 -3.82 -8.79
C SER A 8 18.63 -2.71 -9.42
N ASP A 9 19.91 -2.98 -9.70
CA ASP A 9 20.84 -2.03 -10.31
C ASP A 9 20.46 -1.69 -11.76
N THR A 10 19.96 -2.68 -12.53
CA THR A 10 19.60 -2.48 -13.94
C THR A 10 18.30 -1.70 -14.12
N LEU A 11 17.35 -1.90 -13.20
CA LEU A 11 15.99 -1.37 -13.34
C LEU A 11 15.67 -0.25 -12.34
N GLU A 12 16.64 0.16 -11.51
CA GLU A 12 16.55 1.25 -10.53
C GLU A 12 15.35 1.06 -9.57
N PHE A 13 15.29 -0.11 -8.93
CA PHE A 13 14.31 -0.38 -7.86
C PHE A 13 14.98 -0.26 -6.49
N ASP A 14 14.28 0.39 -5.57
CA ASP A 14 14.55 0.27 -4.13
C ASP A 14 14.01 -1.08 -3.64
N VAL A 15 14.90 -1.89 -3.05
CA VAL A 15 14.53 -3.16 -2.41
C VAL A 15 14.39 -2.91 -0.91
N ILE A 16 13.19 -3.11 -0.38
CA ILE A 16 12.89 -2.84 1.02
C ILE A 16 12.35 -4.11 1.66
N ALA A 17 13.02 -4.54 2.73
CA ALA A 17 12.67 -5.73 3.49
C ALA A 17 12.33 -5.38 4.94
N PRO A 18 11.42 -6.13 5.59
CA PRO A 18 11.23 -6.04 7.03
C PRO A 18 12.48 -6.50 7.78
N LEU A 19 12.71 -5.96 8.98
CA LEU A 19 13.89 -6.29 9.80
C LEU A 19 13.81 -7.69 10.43
N ASN A 20 12.63 -8.30 10.44
CA ASN A 20 12.39 -9.60 11.05
C ASN A 20 11.97 -10.61 9.99
N PRO A 21 12.26 -11.92 10.20
CA PRO A 21 11.81 -12.99 9.33
C PRO A 21 10.32 -12.89 9.02
N THR A 22 9.97 -13.15 7.76
CA THR A 22 8.59 -13.20 7.30
C THR A 22 8.12 -14.63 7.13
N HIS A 23 9.01 -15.60 7.00
CA HIS A 23 8.68 -17.00 6.88
C HIS A 23 9.20 -17.79 8.09
N PHE A 24 8.32 -18.62 8.66
CA PHE A 24 8.59 -19.50 9.79
C PHE A 24 8.17 -20.92 9.41
N PRO A 25 9.11 -21.76 8.95
CA PRO A 25 8.80 -23.10 8.48
C PRO A 25 8.26 -23.99 9.61
N ASP A 26 7.30 -24.85 9.28
CA ASP A 26 6.68 -25.80 10.23
C ASP A 26 7.60 -26.98 10.59
N LYS A 27 8.65 -27.21 9.81
CA LYS A 27 9.57 -28.34 9.99
C LYS A 27 10.63 -28.02 11.04
N ASP A 28 10.78 -28.90 12.02
CA ASP A 28 11.83 -28.82 13.02
C ASP A 28 13.22 -28.86 12.36
N GLY A 29 14.01 -27.80 12.54
CA GLY A 29 15.38 -27.65 12.02
C GLY A 29 15.53 -26.59 10.93
N ASP A 30 14.44 -26.23 10.25
CA ASP A 30 14.47 -25.14 9.28
C ASP A 30 14.46 -23.78 10.01
N ARG A 31 15.28 -22.84 9.52
CA ARG A 31 15.44 -21.53 10.16
C ARG A 31 14.44 -20.52 9.58
N PRO A 32 13.87 -19.62 10.40
CA PRO A 32 13.09 -18.50 9.90
C PRO A 32 13.89 -17.64 8.92
N ASP A 33 13.24 -17.13 7.88
CA ASP A 33 13.88 -16.35 6.81
C ASP A 33 13.02 -15.16 6.34
N ILE A 34 13.64 -14.23 5.62
CA ILE A 34 12.98 -13.07 5.00
C ILE A 34 12.76 -13.39 3.53
N LEU A 35 11.53 -13.77 3.17
CA LEU A 35 11.15 -14.10 1.79
C LEU A 35 10.23 -13.04 1.17
N ASP A 36 9.54 -12.28 2.00
CA ASP A 36 8.59 -11.26 1.56
C ASP A 36 9.27 -9.87 1.57
N ILE A 37 9.45 -9.31 0.38
CA ILE A 37 10.11 -8.00 0.16
C ILE A 37 9.25 -7.09 -0.70
N ALA A 38 9.42 -5.78 -0.53
CA ALA A 38 8.78 -4.76 -1.36
C ALA A 38 9.79 -4.19 -2.37
N LEU A 39 9.37 -4.08 -3.62
CA LEU A 39 10.12 -3.39 -4.67
C LEU A 39 9.43 -2.07 -4.99
N MET A 40 10.18 -0.97 -4.96
CA MET A 40 9.66 0.36 -5.24
C MET A 40 10.45 1.01 -6.37
N LYS A 41 9.74 1.65 -7.31
CA LYS A 41 10.34 2.42 -8.39
C LYS A 41 9.59 3.72 -8.57
N ASN A 42 10.33 4.82 -8.65
CA ASN A 42 9.78 6.15 -8.87
C ASN A 42 8.71 6.56 -7.84
N VAL A 43 8.80 6.05 -6.59
CA VAL A 43 7.85 6.38 -5.54
C VAL A 43 8.40 7.51 -4.68
N ASN A 44 7.89 8.72 -4.87
CA ASN A 44 8.25 9.90 -4.07
C ASN A 44 7.37 10.04 -2.82
N LEU A 45 7.27 8.98 -2.01
CA LEU A 45 6.55 8.98 -0.74
C LEU A 45 7.51 8.56 0.38
N LYS A 46 7.46 9.26 1.51
CA LYS A 46 8.26 8.89 2.69
C LYS A 46 7.86 7.50 3.20
N LEU A 47 8.84 6.62 3.36
CA LEU A 47 8.66 5.35 4.07
C LEU A 47 8.56 5.62 5.58
N GLY A 48 7.39 5.32 6.15
CA GLY A 48 7.12 5.46 7.57
C GLY A 48 7.55 4.23 8.37
N CYS A 49 7.18 3.03 7.90
CA CYS A 49 7.66 1.76 8.46
C CYS A 49 7.45 0.60 7.48
N ILE A 50 8.19 -0.48 7.72
CA ILE A 50 7.99 -1.80 7.13
C ILE A 50 8.15 -2.85 8.23
N ASP A 51 7.07 -3.52 8.60
CA ASP A 51 7.04 -4.43 9.74
C ASP A 51 6.30 -5.73 9.39
N SER A 52 6.78 -6.87 9.90
CA SER A 52 6.04 -8.14 9.84
C SER A 52 4.95 -8.16 10.92
N LEU A 53 3.73 -8.55 10.59
CA LEU A 53 2.60 -8.66 11.52
C LEU A 53 2.34 -10.11 11.93
N GLN A 54 2.28 -10.38 13.24
CA GLN A 54 1.87 -11.68 13.77
C GLN A 54 0.33 -11.75 13.91
N ARG A 55 -0.38 -11.71 12.77
CA ARG A 55 -1.86 -11.62 12.74
C ARG A 55 -2.55 -12.66 11.88
N LEU A 56 -1.79 -13.44 11.09
CA LEU A 56 -2.29 -14.51 10.22
C LEU A 56 -1.75 -15.88 10.69
N SER A 57 -2.46 -16.97 10.38
CA SER A 57 -2.10 -18.33 10.82
C SER A 57 -1.27 -19.08 9.78
N SER A 58 -0.59 -18.35 8.89
CA SER A 58 0.35 -18.93 7.94
C SER A 58 1.71 -19.04 8.64
N ASP A 59 2.50 -19.99 8.17
CA ASP A 59 3.97 -19.97 8.23
C ASP A 59 4.57 -18.62 7.79
N HIS A 60 3.91 -17.90 6.90
CA HIS A 60 4.24 -16.51 6.55
C HIS A 60 3.57 -15.46 7.46
N ARG A 61 4.38 -14.50 7.92
CA ARG A 61 3.95 -13.26 8.58
C ARG A 61 3.75 -12.17 7.53
N PRO A 62 2.53 -11.63 7.37
CA PRO A 62 2.27 -10.55 6.43
C PRO A 62 3.11 -9.30 6.73
N VAL A 63 3.59 -8.64 5.69
CA VAL A 63 4.35 -7.38 5.78
C VAL A 63 3.40 -6.19 5.70
N LEU A 64 3.51 -5.27 6.66
CA LEU A 64 2.83 -3.98 6.66
C LEU A 64 3.83 -2.89 6.28
N MET A 65 3.56 -2.21 5.18
CA MET A 65 4.33 -1.07 4.72
C MET A 65 3.48 0.19 4.78
N ARG A 66 4.02 1.27 5.35
CA ARG A 66 3.34 2.57 5.43
C ARG A 66 4.09 3.62 4.63
N LEU A 67 3.45 4.14 3.59
CA LEU A 67 3.96 5.20 2.71
C LEU A 67 3.10 6.47 2.85
N GLY A 68 3.75 7.63 2.96
CA GLY A 68 3.08 8.94 3.00
C GLY A 68 3.40 9.78 4.25
N PRO A 69 2.68 10.88 4.47
CA PRO A 69 2.92 11.79 5.59
C PRO A 69 2.75 11.06 6.93
N THR A 70 3.66 11.30 7.87
CA THR A 70 3.64 10.72 9.22
C THR A 70 2.55 11.38 10.07
N SER A 71 1.31 10.97 9.84
CA SER A 71 0.10 11.13 10.68
C SER A 71 -0.35 12.51 11.18
N ASP A 72 0.51 13.52 11.31
CA ASP A 72 0.17 14.74 12.05
C ASP A 72 -0.70 15.74 11.24
N ASP A 73 -0.59 15.70 9.91
CA ASP A 73 -1.35 16.60 9.01
C ASP A 73 -2.36 15.83 8.16
N ARG A 74 -3.29 15.11 8.78
CA ARG A 74 -4.32 14.38 8.02
C ARG A 74 -5.51 15.30 7.72
N PRO A 75 -5.78 15.67 6.45
CA PRO A 75 -6.96 16.46 6.12
C PRO A 75 -8.21 15.63 6.40
N GLY A 76 -9.20 16.20 7.10
CA GLY A 76 -10.47 15.53 7.46
C GLY A 76 -11.33 15.09 6.26
N THR A 77 -10.95 15.47 5.04
CA THR A 77 -11.63 15.10 3.79
C THR A 77 -10.62 14.61 2.77
N LYS A 78 -10.87 13.43 2.16
CA LYS A 78 -10.10 12.93 1.02
C LYS A 78 -10.88 13.19 -0.27
N ASN A 79 -10.20 13.77 -1.26
CA ASN A 79 -10.74 13.88 -2.61
C ASN A 79 -10.46 12.57 -3.35
N HIS A 80 -11.50 11.76 -3.56
CA HIS A 80 -11.40 10.60 -4.43
C HIS A 80 -11.63 11.07 -5.87
N HIS A 81 -10.62 10.90 -6.72
CA HIS A 81 -10.70 11.18 -8.14
C HIS A 81 -11.03 9.87 -8.85
N GLN A 82 -12.19 9.79 -9.52
CA GLN A 82 -12.52 8.62 -10.31
C GLN A 82 -11.83 8.75 -11.68
N LEU A 83 -10.60 8.25 -11.78
CA LEU A 83 -9.71 8.44 -12.94
C LEU A 83 -10.36 8.01 -14.26
N GLU A 84 -11.09 6.90 -14.27
CA GLU A 84 -11.84 6.43 -15.45
C GLU A 84 -12.87 7.47 -15.94
N LYS A 85 -13.59 8.13 -15.02
CA LYS A 85 -14.51 9.21 -15.37
C LYS A 85 -13.78 10.45 -15.87
N VAL A 86 -12.58 10.73 -15.35
CA VAL A 86 -11.74 11.84 -15.84
C VAL A 86 -11.31 11.58 -17.29
N SER A 87 -10.86 10.37 -17.61
CA SER A 87 -10.49 10.00 -18.99
C SER A 87 -11.67 10.16 -19.95
N ILE A 88 -12.83 9.58 -19.63
CA ILE A 88 -14.03 9.71 -20.48
C ILE A 88 -14.45 11.18 -20.64
N ALA A 89 -14.39 11.96 -19.56
CA ALA A 89 -14.78 13.37 -19.60
C ALA A 89 -13.78 14.27 -20.37
N LEU A 90 -12.49 13.89 -20.43
CA LEU A 90 -11.47 14.57 -21.23
C LEU A 90 -11.56 14.20 -22.71
N GLU A 91 -11.89 12.95 -23.03
CA GLU A 91 -11.98 12.46 -24.41
C GLU A 91 -13.15 13.10 -25.19
N ASN A 92 -14.23 13.43 -24.48
CA ASN A 92 -15.34 14.17 -25.07
C ASN A 92 -14.90 15.60 -25.43
N ARG A 93 -14.81 15.90 -26.74
CA ARG A 93 -14.50 17.25 -27.24
C ARG A 93 -15.43 18.30 -26.61
N HIS A 94 -14.87 19.05 -25.67
CA HIS A 94 -15.62 20.06 -24.95
C HIS A 94 -15.64 21.39 -25.74
N PRO A 95 -16.79 22.06 -25.92
CA PRO A 95 -16.90 23.30 -26.69
C PRO A 95 -15.98 24.44 -26.20
N ALA A 96 -15.59 24.41 -24.92
CA ALA A 96 -14.66 25.39 -24.35
C ALA A 96 -13.23 25.30 -24.90
N LEU A 97 -12.82 24.16 -25.48
CA LEU A 97 -11.52 24.01 -26.14
C LEU A 97 -11.51 24.63 -27.54
N ASN A 98 -12.67 24.95 -28.12
CA ASN A 98 -12.77 25.68 -29.38
C ASN A 98 -12.27 27.13 -29.27
N LYS A 99 -11.98 27.60 -28.05
CA LYS A 99 -11.38 28.92 -27.78
C LYS A 99 -9.85 28.91 -27.88
N ILE A 100 -9.24 27.73 -28.01
CA ILE A 100 -7.80 27.60 -28.24
C ILE A 100 -7.57 27.89 -29.73
N PRO A 101 -6.79 28.92 -30.10
CA PRO A 101 -6.46 29.21 -31.49
C PRO A 101 -5.75 28.03 -32.14
N ASN A 102 -5.99 27.80 -33.43
CA ASN A 102 -5.26 26.78 -34.19
C ASN A 102 -3.82 27.22 -34.51
N ASP A 103 -3.61 28.53 -34.67
CA ASP A 103 -2.32 29.14 -34.94
C ASP A 103 -1.89 29.99 -33.73
N ILE A 104 -0.65 29.81 -33.29
CA ILE A 104 -0.06 30.58 -32.18
C ILE A 104 0.89 31.61 -32.79
N GLU A 105 0.47 32.87 -32.81
CA GLU A 105 1.23 33.95 -33.43
C GLU A 105 1.95 34.82 -32.39
N SER A 106 1.53 34.76 -31.12
CA SER A 106 2.08 35.57 -30.05
C SER A 106 2.23 34.82 -28.72
N THR A 107 3.05 35.35 -27.83
CA THR A 107 3.16 34.86 -26.44
C THR A 107 1.83 34.95 -25.69
N ASN A 108 1.01 35.94 -26.00
CA ASN A 108 -0.32 36.08 -25.41
C ASN A 108 -1.25 34.93 -25.84
N ASP A 109 -1.10 34.40 -27.05
CA ASP A 109 -1.86 33.23 -27.50
C ASP A 109 -1.43 31.95 -26.77
N ILE A 110 -0.13 31.84 -26.44
CA ILE A 110 0.40 30.76 -25.59
C ILE A 110 -0.25 30.82 -24.21
N ASP A 111 -0.21 31.99 -23.56
CA ASP A 111 -0.77 32.17 -22.21
C ASP A 111 -2.28 31.88 -22.18
N ASN A 112 -3.01 32.33 -23.21
CA ASN A 112 -4.44 32.07 -23.34
C ASN A 112 -4.75 30.58 -23.57
N ALA A 113 -3.95 29.89 -24.38
CA ALA A 113 -4.11 28.45 -24.62
C ALA A 113 -3.84 27.65 -23.32
N ILE A 114 -2.75 27.97 -22.60
CA ILE A 114 -2.42 27.36 -21.31
C ILE A 114 -3.55 27.61 -20.31
N GLY A 115 -4.03 28.85 -20.19
CA GLY A 115 -5.12 29.21 -19.29
C GLY A 115 -6.41 28.45 -19.61
N THR A 116 -6.75 28.33 -20.89
CA THR A 116 -7.95 27.62 -21.36
C THR A 116 -7.87 26.13 -21.06
N LEU A 117 -6.74 25.48 -21.38
CA LEU A 117 -6.51 24.06 -21.12
C LEU A 117 -6.51 23.76 -19.61
N THR A 118 -5.79 24.57 -18.83
CA THR A 118 -5.70 24.44 -17.36
C THR A 118 -7.08 24.57 -16.72
N SER A 119 -7.88 25.55 -17.15
CA SER A 119 -9.25 25.75 -16.68
C SER A 119 -10.15 24.55 -17.01
N HIS A 120 -10.01 23.99 -18.21
CA HIS A 120 -10.78 22.82 -18.63
C HIS A 120 -10.44 21.58 -17.80
N ILE A 121 -9.15 21.22 -17.69
CA ILE A 121 -8.67 20.09 -16.87
C ILE A 121 -9.13 20.26 -15.43
N THR A 122 -8.96 21.45 -14.85
CA THR A 122 -9.38 21.75 -13.47
C THR A 122 -10.88 21.53 -13.29
N LYS A 123 -11.71 21.95 -14.26
CA LYS A 123 -13.17 21.74 -14.20
C LYS A 123 -13.55 20.26 -14.29
N VAL A 124 -12.93 19.52 -15.21
CA VAL A 124 -13.18 18.07 -15.38
C VAL A 124 -12.79 17.33 -14.11
N VAL A 125 -11.57 17.56 -13.61
CA VAL A 125 -11.06 16.98 -12.36
C VAL A 125 -12.01 17.27 -11.20
N LYS A 126 -12.46 18.52 -11.04
CA LYS A 126 -13.42 18.89 -9.98
C LYS A 126 -14.76 18.16 -10.12
N LYS A 127 -15.32 18.05 -11.34
CA LYS A 127 -16.58 17.33 -11.59
C LYS A 127 -16.47 15.83 -11.33
N CYS A 128 -15.32 15.24 -11.62
CA CYS A 128 -15.05 13.81 -11.43
C CYS A 128 -14.52 13.48 -10.02
N SER A 129 -14.40 14.49 -9.15
CA SER A 129 -13.97 14.32 -7.76
C SER A 129 -15.16 14.18 -6.84
N ARG A 130 -15.07 13.26 -5.88
CA ARG A 130 -16.00 13.15 -4.77
C ARG A 130 -15.25 13.41 -3.47
N LYS A 131 -15.75 14.35 -2.66
CA LYS A 131 -15.33 14.49 -1.26
C LYS A 131 -15.92 13.35 -0.47
N VAL A 132 -15.06 12.50 0.08
CA VAL A 132 -15.48 11.40 0.97
C VAL A 132 -15.01 11.76 2.38
N PRO A 133 -15.91 11.73 3.39
CA PRO A 133 -15.50 11.85 4.78
C PRO A 133 -14.48 10.76 5.13
N VAL A 134 -13.47 11.09 5.94
CA VAL A 134 -12.47 10.11 6.39
C VAL A 134 -13.10 8.94 7.18
N ASN A 135 -14.30 9.14 7.71
CA ASN A 135 -15.10 8.15 8.42
C ASN A 135 -15.99 7.35 7.45
N SER A 136 -15.45 6.88 6.33
CA SER A 136 -16.16 5.86 5.56
C SER A 136 -16.10 4.57 6.36
N ASP A 137 -17.26 3.97 6.63
CA ASP A 137 -17.38 2.60 7.13
C ASP A 137 -16.35 1.73 6.42
N HIS A 138 -15.34 1.27 7.16
CA HIS A 138 -14.31 0.42 6.60
C HIS A 138 -15.02 -0.76 5.93
N PRO A 139 -14.74 -1.06 4.65
CA PRO A 139 -15.34 -2.21 3.99
C PRO A 139 -15.19 -3.43 4.89
N LYS A 140 -16.30 -4.09 5.23
CA LYS A 140 -16.25 -5.34 6.00
C LYS A 140 -15.33 -6.28 5.24
N LEU A 141 -14.29 -6.73 5.91
CA LEU A 141 -13.33 -7.66 5.31
C LEU A 141 -14.07 -8.90 4.82
N PRO A 142 -13.60 -9.58 3.76
CA PRO A 142 -14.16 -10.86 3.36
C PRO A 142 -14.28 -11.82 4.55
N ALA A 143 -15.33 -12.63 4.58
CA ALA A 143 -15.62 -13.51 5.72
C ALA A 143 -14.43 -14.42 6.09
N SER A 144 -13.70 -14.91 5.08
CA SER A 144 -12.46 -15.69 5.26
C SER A 144 -11.38 -14.93 6.05
N VAL A 145 -11.17 -13.65 5.75
CA VAL A 145 -10.20 -12.80 6.45
C VAL A 145 -10.64 -12.53 7.90
N GLN A 146 -11.94 -12.35 8.14
CA GLN A 146 -12.47 -12.19 9.49
C GLN A 146 -12.28 -13.48 10.32
N LEU A 147 -12.54 -14.65 9.72
CA LEU A 147 -12.35 -15.95 10.37
C LEU A 147 -10.88 -16.20 10.73
N MET A 148 -9.95 -15.89 9.81
CA MET A 148 -8.52 -15.96 10.10
C MET A 148 -8.13 -15.05 11.29
N ARG A 149 -8.64 -13.81 11.33
CA ARG A 149 -8.38 -12.90 12.47
C ARG A 149 -8.90 -13.45 13.79
N ALA A 150 -10.10 -14.03 13.81
CA ALA A 150 -10.69 -14.64 15.00
C ALA A 150 -9.85 -15.83 15.50
N LYS A 151 -9.44 -16.73 14.59
CA LYS A 151 -8.53 -17.85 14.89
C LYS A 151 -7.23 -17.38 15.53
N ASN A 152 -6.61 -16.33 15.00
CA ASN A 152 -5.35 -15.80 15.54
C ASN A 152 -5.50 -15.04 16.86
N ALA A 153 -6.65 -14.42 17.09
CA ALA A 153 -6.98 -13.86 18.40
C ALA A 153 -7.17 -14.95 19.46
N ALA A 154 -7.68 -16.14 19.09
CA ALA A 154 -7.75 -17.28 19.98
C ALA A 154 -6.38 -17.91 20.24
N LEU A 155 -5.55 -18.11 19.20
CA LEU A 155 -4.19 -18.65 19.34
C LEU A 155 -3.30 -17.79 20.23
N ARG A 156 -3.34 -16.46 20.10
CA ARG A 156 -2.57 -15.56 20.98
C ARG A 156 -3.00 -15.68 22.44
N ARG A 157 -4.32 -15.73 22.69
CA ARG A 157 -4.84 -15.97 24.04
C ARG A 157 -4.40 -17.32 24.61
N ALA A 158 -4.24 -18.34 23.76
CA ALA A 158 -3.76 -19.65 24.18
C ALA A 158 -2.24 -19.69 24.44
N SER A 159 -1.43 -18.95 23.66
CA SER A 159 0.02 -18.86 23.88
C SER A 159 0.40 -18.09 25.15
N ASP A 160 -0.51 -17.26 25.67
CA ASP A 160 -0.32 -16.57 26.95
C ASP A 160 -0.49 -17.51 28.16
N PHE A 161 -0.99 -18.73 27.95
CA PHE A 161 -1.00 -19.77 28.99
C PHE A 161 0.30 -20.60 28.92
N PRO A 162 1.00 -20.81 30.05
CA PRO A 162 2.14 -21.71 30.07
C PRO A 162 1.68 -23.13 29.70
N PRO A 163 2.50 -23.91 28.94
CA PRO A 163 2.16 -25.28 28.62
C PRO A 163 2.00 -26.07 29.92
N ALA A 164 0.82 -26.67 30.12
CA ALA A 164 0.58 -27.56 31.23
C ALA A 164 1.57 -28.74 31.16
N ASN A 165 2.58 -28.71 32.03
CA ASN A 165 3.45 -29.81 32.46
C ASN A 165 4.10 -30.66 31.35
N ARG A 166 5.35 -30.35 31.00
CA ARG A 166 6.32 -31.40 30.68
C ARG A 166 6.89 -31.91 32.00
N SER A 167 6.43 -33.07 32.47
CA SER A 167 6.98 -33.76 33.63
C SER A 167 8.51 -33.91 33.49
N PRO A 168 9.33 -33.58 34.50
CA PRO A 168 10.76 -33.82 34.43
C PRO A 168 10.98 -35.33 34.42
N ARG A 169 11.52 -35.83 33.31
CA ARG A 169 11.99 -37.20 33.16
C ARG A 169 12.97 -37.48 34.29
N ALA A 170 12.56 -38.32 35.25
CA ALA A 170 13.43 -38.77 36.33
C ALA A 170 14.68 -39.42 35.73
N SER A 171 15.83 -38.83 36.01
CA SER A 171 17.15 -39.43 35.78
C SER A 171 17.35 -40.52 36.82
N ASN A 172 17.09 -41.78 36.46
CA ASN A 172 17.60 -42.91 37.20
C ASN A 172 19.04 -43.16 36.75
N VAL A 173 19.99 -42.66 37.54
CA VAL A 173 21.36 -43.16 37.58
C VAL A 173 21.35 -44.38 38.49
N LYS A 174 21.80 -45.52 37.98
CA LYS A 174 22.32 -46.61 38.80
C LYS A 174 23.51 -47.22 38.08
#